data_AF-A0A6S6SKU5-F1
#
_entry.id   AF-A0A6S6SKU5-F1
#
_cell.length_a   1.000
_cell.length_b   1.000
_cell.length_c   1.000
_cell.angle_alpha   90.00
_cell.angle_beta   90.00
_cell.angle_gamma   90.00
#
_symmetry.space_group_name_H-M   'P 1'
#
loop_
_entity.id
_entity.type
_entity.pdbx_description
1 polymer ?
#
loop_
_entity_poly.entity_id
_entity_poly.type
_entity_poly.pdbx_seq_one_letter_code
_entity_poly.pdbx_strand_id
1 'polypeptide(L)'
;MKVRLYRPVISFVLLCCMFSLLNTNDALGQRGKKGTSSDNCQLDEAKKWYEEGELEKIESIEGCAKDPKSMSTEKRLEAFQLITESYLYRDKVGAADKSFREILKIDPLYQPDTIGDSYQSYDMIYLSKTFTRRPIFSMYFGGGANFSLIEQLENYGVDNTSGTADHEGYLREIVVGANATVGFELPLLYNFDLTVDATFAYRTYAFGDSMYISANRANPTGLITSELNKEDLLLYSNLQFKENQFWIDIPLMLRYNVTKFKGLLPYVYAGVAANFLLHADLTDVSRRTTPEGIRAELGGQSTNSASIVISGEGTEGTDEYRPSLRTKVNVSFVAGAGIKFRLGRNFLYADFRYSRMFLNNVNLDNRYSNSELVYYHGHVDNDFRTDNFALTVGFIKSFYVPRKKHQYNPLIIDSKYSKFLEKERNYVKKETDEDLKRELTSTLKEFEQEQPSLIEDVQKGRTKGTKMLDTKKQEIEDIKNKRVKVEVNYE
;
A
#
# COMPACT_ATOMS: atom_id res chain seq x y z
N MET A 1 42.41 3.64 3.75
CA MET A 1 41.87 4.73 4.58
C MET A 1 40.72 4.16 5.42
N LYS A 2 40.88 4.01 6.74
CA LYS A 2 39.89 3.36 7.63
C LYS A 2 38.78 4.37 7.97
N VAL A 3 37.59 4.18 7.41
CA VAL A 3 36.41 5.00 7.70
C VAL A 3 35.86 4.60 9.06
N ARG A 4 36.02 5.47 10.07
CA ARG A 4 35.35 5.36 11.36
C ARG A 4 33.89 5.79 11.18
N LEU A 5 32.98 4.83 11.24
CA LEU A 5 31.53 5.06 11.29
C LEU A 5 31.19 5.92 12.52
N TYR A 6 30.67 7.12 12.29
CA TYR A 6 30.21 8.03 13.32
C TYR A 6 28.94 7.48 13.97
N ARG A 7 29.08 6.99 15.21
CA ARG A 7 28.01 6.45 16.07
C ARG A 7 27.03 7.47 16.72
N PRO A 8 27.19 8.81 16.71
CA PRO A 8 26.27 9.67 17.45
C PRO A 8 24.99 10.05 16.67
N VAL A 9 24.95 9.90 15.34
CA VAL A 9 23.78 10.32 14.53
C VAL A 9 22.61 9.33 14.66
N ILE A 10 22.90 8.02 14.77
CA ILE A 10 21.87 6.99 14.97
C ILE A 10 21.27 7.09 16.39
N SER A 11 22.05 7.48 17.39
CA SER A 11 21.54 7.68 18.75
C SER A 11 20.66 8.93 18.89
N PHE A 12 20.87 9.98 18.07
CA PHE A 12 20.05 11.19 18.13
C PHE A 12 18.68 11.02 17.46
N VAL A 13 18.61 10.24 16.37
CA VAL A 13 17.34 9.91 15.69
C VAL A 13 16.47 8.97 16.55
N LEU A 14 17.07 8.06 17.31
CA LEU A 14 16.35 7.20 18.27
C LEU A 14 15.87 7.96 19.52
N LEU A 15 16.57 9.02 19.94
CA LEU A 15 16.20 9.82 21.12
C LEU A 15 15.02 10.76 20.82
N CYS A 16 14.94 11.33 19.60
CA CYS A 16 13.81 12.18 19.21
C CYS A 16 12.50 11.40 19.06
N CYS A 17 12.54 10.12 18.66
CA CYS A 17 11.34 9.27 18.63
C CYS A 17 10.85 8.87 20.04
N MET A 18 11.71 8.89 21.06
CA MET A 18 11.34 8.58 22.45
C MET A 18 10.75 9.79 23.19
N PHE A 19 11.11 11.03 22.82
CA PHE A 19 10.60 12.24 23.49
C PHE A 19 9.23 12.71 23.01
N SER A 20 8.79 12.31 21.81
CA SER A 20 7.42 12.57 21.33
C SER A 20 6.37 11.57 21.84
N LEU A 21 6.77 10.60 22.67
CA LEU A 21 5.86 9.60 23.28
C LEU A 21 5.63 9.78 24.79
N LEU A 22 6.14 10.86 25.40
CA LEU A 22 6.07 11.07 26.86
C LEU A 22 5.14 12.20 27.35
N ASN A 23 4.34 12.81 26.47
CA ASN A 23 3.36 13.84 26.86
C ASN A 23 1.92 13.55 26.38
N THR A 24 1.44 12.33 26.65
CA THR A 24 0.00 12.02 26.67
C THR A 24 -0.34 11.14 27.88
N ASN A 25 -0.01 11.63 29.08
CA ASN A 25 -0.63 11.13 30.31
C ASN A 25 -1.86 12.00 30.58
N ASP A 26 -3.01 11.60 30.01
CA ASP A 26 -4.37 11.85 30.52
C ASP A 26 -5.42 11.45 29.47
N ALA A 27 -5.47 10.19 29.03
CA ALA A 27 -6.60 9.74 28.19
C ALA A 27 -6.87 8.23 28.08
N LEU A 28 -6.24 7.36 28.88
CA LEU A 28 -6.56 5.93 28.86
C LEU A 28 -6.62 5.37 30.28
N GLY A 29 -7.85 5.28 30.80
CA GLY A 29 -8.09 4.74 32.14
C GLY A 29 -9.52 4.90 32.67
N GLN A 30 -10.54 5.15 31.84
CA GLN A 30 -11.92 4.98 32.31
C GLN A 30 -12.31 3.51 32.25
N ARG A 31 -11.93 2.79 33.31
CA ARG A 31 -12.67 1.61 33.78
C ARG A 31 -14.13 2.01 33.96
N GLY A 32 -15.01 1.37 33.18
CA GLY A 32 -16.41 1.12 33.50
C GLY A 32 -17.19 2.25 34.15
N LYS A 33 -17.51 3.32 33.42
CA LYS A 33 -18.77 4.01 33.67
C LYS A 33 -19.88 3.14 33.07
N LYS A 34 -20.57 2.39 33.94
CA LYS A 34 -21.91 1.85 33.67
C LYS A 34 -22.80 3.03 33.30
N GLY A 35 -22.89 3.33 32.00
CA GLY A 35 -24.00 4.09 31.46
C GLY A 35 -25.24 3.24 31.66
N THR A 36 -26.14 3.69 32.53
CA THR A 36 -27.51 3.20 32.64
C THR A 36 -28.25 3.53 31.35
N SER A 37 -27.96 2.78 30.28
CA SER A 37 -28.96 2.48 29.26
C SER A 37 -29.98 1.60 29.94
N SER A 38 -31.28 1.92 29.85
CA SER A 38 -32.28 0.98 30.34
C SER A 38 -32.11 -0.33 29.56
N ASP A 39 -31.78 -1.41 30.25
CA ASP A 39 -31.65 -2.76 29.69
C ASP A 39 -33.05 -3.28 29.33
N ASN A 40 -33.71 -2.63 28.36
CA ASN A 40 -35.10 -2.93 27.98
C ASN A 40 -35.27 -4.23 27.19
N CYS A 41 -34.20 -5.01 27.00
CA CYS A 41 -34.16 -6.06 25.98
C CYS A 41 -33.96 -7.46 26.51
N GLN A 42 -34.24 -7.68 27.79
CA GLN A 42 -34.38 -9.02 28.39
C GLN A 42 -33.21 -9.97 28.04
N LEU A 43 -31.99 -9.45 27.83
CA LEU A 43 -30.85 -10.28 27.40
C LEU A 43 -30.52 -11.35 28.45
N ASP A 44 -30.62 -11.00 29.72
CA ASP A 44 -30.42 -11.94 30.83
C ASP A 44 -31.52 -13.01 30.90
N GLU A 45 -32.74 -12.67 30.46
CA GLU A 45 -33.85 -13.62 30.35
C GLU A 45 -33.67 -14.56 29.16
N ALA A 46 -33.21 -14.02 28.02
CA ALA A 46 -32.88 -14.82 26.83
C ALA A 46 -31.78 -15.84 27.10
N LYS A 47 -30.78 -15.50 27.94
CA LYS A 47 -29.77 -16.46 28.41
C LYS A 47 -30.39 -17.61 29.19
N LYS A 48 -31.36 -17.32 30.09
CA LYS A 48 -32.09 -18.36 30.81
C LYS A 48 -32.90 -19.24 29.87
N TRP A 49 -33.63 -18.66 28.91
CA TRP A 49 -34.35 -19.45 27.90
C TRP A 49 -33.43 -20.37 27.11
N TYR A 50 -32.20 -19.94 26.83
CA TYR A 50 -31.21 -20.78 26.17
C TYR A 50 -30.76 -21.95 27.04
N GLU A 51 -30.47 -21.70 28.33
CA GLU A 51 -30.12 -22.73 29.30
C GLU A 51 -31.27 -23.72 29.55
N GLU A 52 -32.51 -23.23 29.52
CA GLU A 52 -33.75 -24.02 29.68
C GLU A 52 -34.16 -24.75 28.38
N GLY A 53 -33.48 -24.49 27.25
CA GLY A 53 -33.77 -25.09 25.95
C GLY A 53 -34.98 -24.49 25.22
N GLU A 54 -35.54 -23.38 25.71
CA GLU A 54 -36.64 -22.63 25.09
C GLU A 54 -36.15 -21.72 23.95
N LEU A 55 -35.49 -22.33 22.95
CA LEU A 55 -34.78 -21.64 21.88
C LEU A 55 -35.65 -20.71 21.02
N GLU A 56 -36.97 -20.94 20.97
CA GLU A 56 -37.90 -20.12 20.18
C GLU A 56 -38.09 -18.72 20.76
N LYS A 57 -38.07 -18.59 22.08
CA LYS A 57 -38.27 -17.31 22.76
C LYS A 57 -37.10 -16.34 22.52
N ILE A 58 -35.91 -16.86 22.21
CA ILE A 58 -34.71 -16.07 21.91
C ILE A 58 -34.87 -15.22 20.64
N GLU A 59 -35.72 -15.63 19.68
CA GLU A 59 -35.97 -14.81 18.47
C GLU A 59 -36.60 -13.45 18.82
N SER A 60 -37.30 -13.34 19.96
CA SER A 60 -37.96 -12.10 20.39
C SER A 60 -36.99 -10.93 20.64
N ILE A 61 -35.75 -11.23 21.03
CA ILE A 61 -34.74 -10.20 21.31
C ILE A 61 -34.04 -9.68 20.04
N GLU A 62 -34.24 -10.32 18.87
CA GLU A 62 -33.61 -9.93 17.61
C GLU A 62 -33.98 -8.51 17.18
N GLY A 63 -35.26 -8.15 17.33
CA GLY A 63 -35.77 -6.81 17.01
C GLY A 63 -35.07 -5.73 17.82
N CYS A 64 -34.86 -5.99 19.12
CA CYS A 64 -34.12 -5.08 19.96
C CYS A 64 -32.62 -5.04 19.61
N ALA A 65 -31.96 -6.20 19.45
CA ALA A 65 -30.51 -6.27 19.21
C ALA A 65 -30.08 -5.53 17.93
N LYS A 66 -30.99 -5.42 16.95
CA LYS A 66 -30.78 -4.65 15.72
C LYS A 66 -30.66 -3.15 15.96
N ASP A 67 -31.36 -2.58 16.95
CA ASP A 67 -31.26 -1.15 17.26
C ASP A 67 -29.94 -0.85 17.99
N PRO A 68 -29.05 0.02 17.46
CA PRO A 68 -27.83 0.41 18.16
C PRO A 68 -28.05 1.18 19.46
N LYS A 69 -29.24 1.75 19.69
CA LYS A 69 -29.55 2.56 20.88
C LYS A 69 -30.05 1.74 22.07
N SER A 70 -30.45 0.49 21.84
CA SER A 70 -31.14 -0.32 22.84
C SER A 70 -30.20 -1.00 23.84
N MET A 71 -28.93 -1.20 23.49
CA MET A 71 -27.91 -1.85 24.31
C MET A 71 -26.50 -1.53 23.83
N SER A 72 -25.49 -1.75 24.69
CA SER A 72 -24.09 -1.50 24.35
C SER A 72 -23.57 -2.44 23.25
N THR A 73 -22.50 -2.04 22.57
CA THR A 73 -21.90 -2.84 21.48
C THR A 73 -21.53 -4.26 21.93
N GLU A 74 -21.02 -4.42 23.15
CA GLU A 74 -20.67 -5.72 23.72
C GLU A 74 -21.91 -6.58 23.95
N LYS A 75 -22.97 -6.01 24.55
CA LYS A 75 -24.24 -6.72 24.77
C LYS A 75 -24.93 -7.09 23.46
N ARG A 76 -24.84 -6.24 22.43
CA ARG A 76 -25.35 -6.55 21.08
C ARG A 76 -24.61 -7.72 20.47
N LEU A 77 -23.28 -7.74 20.61
CA LEU A 77 -22.46 -8.83 20.13
C LEU A 77 -22.89 -10.16 20.79
N GLU A 78 -23.06 -10.14 22.11
CA GLU A 78 -23.52 -11.30 22.89
C GLU A 78 -24.95 -11.74 22.51
N ALA A 79 -25.88 -10.80 22.35
CA ALA A 79 -27.25 -11.09 21.91
C ALA A 79 -27.28 -11.79 20.56
N PHE A 80 -26.55 -11.28 19.57
CA PHE A 80 -26.49 -11.91 18.25
C PHE A 80 -25.74 -13.24 18.24
N GLN A 81 -24.74 -13.44 19.12
CA GLN A 81 -24.14 -14.75 19.33
C GLN A 81 -25.20 -15.76 19.77
N LEU A 82 -25.96 -15.44 20.82
CA LEU A 82 -27.01 -16.31 21.36
C LEU A 82 -28.10 -16.63 20.31
N ILE A 83 -28.56 -15.61 19.58
CA ILE A 83 -29.54 -15.77 18.49
C ILE A 83 -28.98 -16.69 17.40
N THR A 84 -27.72 -16.49 17.00
CA THR A 84 -27.08 -17.31 15.96
C THR A 84 -26.96 -18.77 16.40
N GLU A 85 -26.55 -19.02 17.65
CA GLU A 85 -26.47 -20.37 18.19
C GLU A 85 -27.84 -21.03 18.28
N SER A 86 -28.86 -20.34 18.79
CA SER A 86 -30.24 -20.83 18.81
C SER A 86 -30.72 -21.25 17.41
N TYR A 87 -30.43 -20.44 16.38
CA TYR A 87 -30.76 -20.80 15.00
C TYR A 87 -29.99 -22.02 14.49
N LEU A 88 -28.73 -22.18 14.88
CA LEU A 88 -27.93 -23.37 14.52
C LEU A 88 -28.48 -24.63 15.18
N TYR A 89 -28.85 -24.58 16.47
CA TYR A 89 -29.46 -25.71 17.19
C TYR A 89 -30.81 -26.14 16.61
N ARG A 90 -31.55 -25.21 15.99
CA ARG A 90 -32.85 -25.48 15.34
C ARG A 90 -32.72 -25.79 13.85
N ASP A 91 -31.50 -26.04 13.35
CA ASP A 91 -31.20 -26.27 11.94
C ASP A 91 -31.70 -25.16 10.98
N LYS A 92 -31.92 -23.94 11.49
CA LYS A 92 -32.32 -22.77 10.69
C LYS A 92 -31.09 -22.04 10.13
N VAL A 93 -30.31 -22.71 9.28
CA VAL A 93 -29.02 -22.21 8.74
C VAL A 93 -29.14 -20.83 8.08
N GLY A 94 -30.22 -20.59 7.32
CA GLY A 94 -30.44 -19.31 6.65
C GLY A 94 -30.70 -18.14 7.60
N ALA A 95 -31.28 -18.40 8.78
CA ALA A 95 -31.48 -17.40 9.83
C ALA A 95 -30.20 -17.19 10.63
N ALA A 96 -29.48 -18.27 10.96
CA ALA A 96 -28.15 -18.22 11.56
C ALA A 96 -27.17 -17.39 10.72
N ASP A 97 -27.18 -17.58 9.40
CA ASP A 97 -26.42 -16.78 8.44
C ASP A 97 -26.68 -15.28 8.54
N LYS A 98 -27.97 -14.90 8.64
CA LYS A 98 -28.38 -13.49 8.73
C LYS A 98 -27.95 -12.89 10.06
N SER A 99 -28.19 -13.61 11.16
CA SER A 99 -27.77 -13.21 12.49
C SER A 99 -26.25 -13.06 12.61
N PHE A 100 -25.49 -14.02 12.06
CA PHE A 100 -24.03 -13.96 12.07
C PHE A 100 -23.48 -12.79 11.24
N ARG A 101 -24.18 -12.36 10.19
CA ARG A 101 -23.80 -11.12 9.48
C ARG A 101 -23.98 -9.88 10.34
N GLU A 102 -24.96 -9.85 11.23
CA GLU A 102 -25.12 -8.75 12.18
C GLU A 102 -23.95 -8.73 13.19
N ILE A 103 -23.49 -9.90 13.66
CA ILE A 103 -22.25 -10.02 14.43
C ILE A 103 -21.09 -9.37 13.68
N LEU A 104 -20.89 -9.71 12.40
CA LEU A 104 -19.78 -9.16 11.60
C LEU A 104 -19.95 -7.68 11.21
N LYS A 105 -21.18 -7.15 11.21
CA LYS A 105 -21.39 -5.69 11.09
C LYS A 105 -20.99 -4.99 12.37
N ILE A 106 -21.32 -5.60 13.52
CA ILE A 106 -20.95 -5.10 14.83
C ILE A 106 -19.45 -5.18 15.00
N ASP A 107 -18.81 -6.33 14.81
CA ASP A 107 -17.37 -6.58 14.83
C ASP A 107 -16.91 -7.46 13.63
N PRO A 108 -16.38 -6.85 12.56
CA PRO A 108 -15.91 -7.57 11.37
C PRO A 108 -14.76 -8.54 11.62
N LEU A 109 -14.05 -8.40 12.74
CA LEU A 109 -12.93 -9.25 13.12
C LEU A 109 -13.33 -10.37 14.08
N TYR A 110 -14.61 -10.43 14.48
CA TYR A 110 -15.12 -11.42 15.40
C TYR A 110 -14.70 -12.84 14.97
N GLN A 111 -14.17 -13.58 15.94
CA GLN A 111 -13.81 -14.97 15.79
C GLN A 111 -14.36 -15.71 17.00
N PRO A 112 -15.12 -16.80 16.78
CA PRO A 112 -15.55 -17.64 17.87
C PRO A 112 -14.36 -18.18 18.66
N ASP A 113 -14.43 -18.12 19.98
CA ASP A 113 -13.39 -18.65 20.85
C ASP A 113 -13.44 -20.18 20.85
N THR A 114 -12.28 -20.79 20.63
CA THR A 114 -12.14 -22.25 20.60
C THR A 114 -11.51 -22.81 21.88
N ILE A 115 -11.03 -21.94 22.78
CA ILE A 115 -10.25 -22.28 23.97
C ILE A 115 -10.64 -21.28 25.08
N GLY A 116 -11.64 -21.60 25.91
CA GLY A 116 -12.10 -20.77 27.03
C GLY A 116 -13.48 -21.18 27.57
N ASP A 117 -13.87 -20.63 28.74
CA ASP A 117 -15.09 -20.95 29.50
C ASP A 117 -16.42 -20.62 28.79
N SER A 118 -16.41 -19.95 27.62
CA SER A 118 -17.60 -19.82 26.76
C SER A 118 -17.57 -20.91 25.68
N TYR A 119 -18.22 -22.05 25.94
CA TYR A 119 -18.37 -23.12 24.95
C TYR A 119 -19.30 -22.67 23.81
N GLN A 120 -18.76 -21.94 22.83
CA GLN A 120 -19.47 -21.68 21.58
C GLN A 120 -19.56 -22.97 20.77
N SER A 121 -20.70 -23.19 20.11
CA SER A 121 -20.95 -24.44 19.40
C SER A 121 -19.96 -24.69 18.25
N TYR A 122 -19.66 -25.97 17.96
CA TYR A 122 -18.83 -26.31 16.80
C TYR A 122 -19.42 -25.79 15.49
N ASP A 123 -20.76 -25.79 15.35
CA ASP A 123 -21.43 -25.25 14.18
C ASP A 123 -21.21 -23.73 14.04
N MET A 124 -21.14 -22.96 15.14
CA MET A 124 -20.78 -21.53 15.10
C MET A 124 -19.35 -21.33 14.59
N ILE A 125 -18.42 -22.18 15.04
CA ILE A 125 -17.03 -22.18 14.55
C ILE A 125 -16.98 -22.47 13.05
N TYR A 126 -17.72 -23.47 12.56
CA TYR A 126 -17.79 -23.77 11.12
C TYR A 126 -18.44 -22.66 10.32
N LEU A 127 -19.56 -22.11 10.81
CA LEU A 127 -20.26 -20.99 10.20
C LEU A 127 -19.35 -19.78 10.05
N SER A 128 -18.60 -19.42 11.10
CA SER A 128 -17.66 -18.29 11.07
C SER A 128 -16.59 -18.41 9.99
N LYS A 129 -16.16 -19.65 9.68
CA LYS A 129 -15.17 -19.92 8.63
C LYS A 129 -15.74 -19.68 7.23
N THR A 130 -17.07 -19.66 7.08
CA THR A 130 -17.72 -19.40 5.78
C THR A 130 -17.65 -17.93 5.36
N PHE A 131 -17.49 -17.00 6.31
CA PHE A 131 -17.45 -15.57 6.02
C PHE A 131 -16.03 -15.02 5.80
N THR A 132 -15.93 -13.97 4.98
CA THR A 132 -14.70 -13.19 4.82
C THR A 132 -14.56 -12.17 5.95
N ARG A 133 -13.34 -12.04 6.46
CA ARG A 133 -12.95 -11.06 7.49
C ARG A 133 -11.98 -10.00 6.94
N ARG A 134 -11.82 -9.96 5.62
CA ARG A 134 -10.97 -8.97 4.94
C ARG A 134 -11.81 -7.73 4.61
N PRO A 135 -11.24 -6.52 4.72
CA PRO A 135 -11.92 -5.33 4.23
C PRO A 135 -12.15 -5.43 2.72
N ILE A 136 -13.17 -4.73 2.22
CA ILE A 136 -13.41 -4.61 0.77
C ILE A 136 -12.51 -3.58 0.15
N PHE A 137 -12.29 -2.49 0.88
CA PHE A 137 -11.32 -1.47 0.55
C PHE A 137 -10.85 -0.82 1.85
N SER A 138 -9.69 -0.19 1.80
CA SER A 138 -9.21 0.66 2.88
C SER A 138 -8.82 2.02 2.31
N MET A 139 -9.01 3.06 3.10
CA MET A 139 -8.48 4.40 2.83
C MET A 139 -7.34 4.64 3.80
N TYR A 140 -6.26 5.26 3.35
CA TYR A 140 -5.17 5.66 4.23
C TYR A 140 -4.77 7.09 3.98
N PHE A 141 -4.30 7.72 5.04
CA PHE A 141 -3.66 9.03 4.98
C PHE A 141 -2.43 9.01 5.88
N GLY A 142 -1.41 9.77 5.50
CA GLY A 142 -0.16 9.83 6.25
C GLY A 142 0.68 11.02 5.87
N GLY A 143 1.66 11.31 6.70
CA GLY A 143 2.64 12.36 6.50
C GLY A 143 4.05 11.85 6.83
N GLY A 144 5.05 12.48 6.23
CA GLY A 144 6.41 11.98 6.33
C GLY A 144 7.47 13.00 5.96
N ALA A 145 8.70 12.53 6.09
CA ALA A 145 9.88 13.21 5.60
C ALA A 145 10.39 12.49 4.35
N ASN A 146 10.99 13.24 3.44
CA ASN A 146 11.63 12.69 2.26
C ASN A 146 13.04 13.26 2.05
N PHE A 147 13.83 12.58 1.24
CA PHE A 147 15.18 12.95 0.87
C PHE A 147 15.36 12.68 -0.62
N SER A 148 15.76 13.72 -1.35
CA SER A 148 15.97 13.66 -2.79
C SER A 148 17.45 13.47 -3.12
N LEU A 149 17.72 12.56 -4.04
CA LEU A 149 19.04 12.28 -4.60
C LEU A 149 19.00 12.62 -6.08
N ILE A 150 19.91 13.47 -6.53
CA ILE A 150 20.00 13.84 -7.94
C ILE A 150 21.04 12.95 -8.63
N GLU A 151 20.63 12.35 -9.74
CA GLU A 151 21.50 11.61 -10.64
C GLU A 151 21.70 12.44 -11.91
N GLN A 152 22.92 12.93 -12.08
CA GLN A 152 23.36 13.66 -13.25
C GLN A 152 23.50 12.72 -14.44
N LEU A 153 22.90 13.09 -15.57
CA LEU A 153 22.88 12.34 -16.82
C LEU A 153 23.92 12.88 -17.80
N GLU A 154 24.01 14.20 -17.91
CA GLU A 154 24.93 14.90 -18.81
C GLU A 154 25.27 16.29 -18.27
N ASN A 155 26.51 16.74 -18.50
CA ASN A 155 27.04 17.99 -17.96
C ASN A 155 26.89 19.14 -18.95
N TYR A 156 26.37 20.27 -18.48
CA TYR A 156 26.20 21.51 -19.22
C TYR A 156 26.62 22.69 -18.34
N GLY A 157 27.32 23.64 -18.94
CA GLY A 157 27.89 24.78 -18.23
C GLY A 157 28.13 25.94 -19.18
N VAL A 158 28.48 27.09 -18.60
CA VAL A 158 28.97 28.26 -19.35
C VAL A 158 30.49 28.23 -19.56
N ASP A 159 31.15 27.22 -18.99
CA ASP A 159 32.58 26.96 -19.02
C ASP A 159 32.90 25.64 -19.74
N ASN A 160 34.18 25.24 -19.73
CA ASN A 160 34.59 24.01 -20.39
C ASN A 160 34.20 22.79 -19.55
N THR A 161 33.11 22.12 -19.92
CA THR A 161 32.62 20.91 -19.25
C THR A 161 33.41 19.64 -19.59
N SER A 162 34.41 19.70 -20.49
CA SER A 162 35.24 18.54 -20.84
C SER A 162 36.30 18.28 -19.76
N GLY A 163 36.14 17.20 -18.99
CA GLY A 163 37.25 16.57 -18.27
C GLY A 163 37.33 16.73 -16.75
N THR A 164 36.32 17.25 -16.06
CA THR A 164 36.37 17.39 -14.58
C THR A 164 35.05 17.06 -13.89
N ALA A 165 34.80 15.76 -13.67
CA ALA A 165 33.62 15.26 -12.94
C ALA A 165 33.66 15.51 -11.41
N ASP A 166 34.73 16.12 -10.87
CA ASP A 166 34.96 16.21 -9.42
C ASP A 166 34.53 17.56 -8.78
N HIS A 167 33.93 18.48 -9.54
CA HIS A 167 33.68 19.86 -9.09
C HIS A 167 32.21 20.21 -8.84
N GLU A 168 31.29 19.57 -9.56
CA GLU A 168 29.84 19.68 -9.39
C GLU A 168 29.32 18.61 -8.43
N GLY A 169 28.40 18.97 -7.54
CA GLY A 169 27.83 18.02 -6.59
C GLY A 169 26.44 18.38 -6.08
N TYR A 170 25.54 17.40 -6.12
CA TYR A 170 24.16 17.49 -5.65
C TYR A 170 23.95 16.98 -4.21
N LEU A 171 25.03 16.59 -3.52
CA LEU A 171 25.01 16.00 -2.18
C LEU A 171 25.87 16.78 -1.16
N ARG A 172 26.16 18.07 -1.43
CA ARG A 172 26.99 18.88 -0.53
C ARG A 172 26.33 19.09 0.85
N GLU A 173 25.01 19.19 0.89
CA GLU A 173 24.22 19.33 2.11
C GLU A 173 23.04 18.36 2.08
N ILE A 174 22.79 17.68 3.20
CA ILE A 174 21.61 16.81 3.36
C ILE A 174 20.43 17.72 3.70
N VAL A 175 19.54 17.93 2.73
CA VAL A 175 18.30 18.67 2.93
C VAL A 175 17.13 17.69 2.96
N VAL A 176 16.23 17.86 3.93
CA VAL A 176 15.08 16.99 4.15
C VAL A 176 13.82 17.69 3.70
N GLY A 177 13.07 17.04 2.82
CA GLY A 177 11.74 17.47 2.39
C GLY A 177 10.62 16.83 3.22
N ALA A 178 9.38 17.12 2.83
CA ALA A 178 8.18 16.64 3.51
C ALA A 178 7.16 16.10 2.51
N ASN A 179 6.36 15.12 2.92
CA ASN A 179 5.28 14.61 2.08
C ASN A 179 4.00 14.36 2.87
N ALA A 180 2.86 14.48 2.19
CA ALA A 180 1.54 14.11 2.67
C ALA A 180 0.88 13.21 1.63
N THR A 181 0.30 12.10 2.06
CA THR A 181 -0.27 11.08 1.16
C THR A 181 -1.70 10.75 1.57
N VAL A 182 -2.57 10.59 0.58
CA VAL A 182 -3.91 10.01 0.73
C VAL A 182 -4.09 8.91 -0.32
N GLY A 183 -4.62 7.76 0.06
CA GLY A 183 -4.69 6.62 -0.83
C GLY A 183 -5.77 5.61 -0.52
N PHE A 184 -5.93 4.69 -1.46
CA PHE A 184 -6.88 3.59 -1.41
C PHE A 184 -6.17 2.25 -1.59
N GLU A 185 -6.61 1.24 -0.85
CA GLU A 185 -6.15 -0.13 -0.95
C GLU A 185 -7.34 -1.03 -1.30
N LEU A 186 -7.19 -1.80 -2.38
CA LEU A 186 -8.17 -2.78 -2.85
C LEU A 186 -7.58 -4.18 -2.70
N PRO A 187 -8.03 -4.98 -1.72
CA PRO A 187 -7.57 -6.34 -1.56
C PRO A 187 -7.94 -7.20 -2.79
N LEU A 188 -6.93 -7.82 -3.39
CA LEU A 188 -7.07 -8.78 -4.48
C LEU A 188 -7.01 -10.21 -3.89
N LEU A 189 -6.25 -11.10 -4.54
CA LEU A 189 -6.11 -12.50 -4.19
C LEU A 189 -4.78 -12.75 -3.45
N TYR A 190 -4.71 -13.80 -2.63
CA TYR A 190 -3.46 -14.31 -2.05
C TYR A 190 -2.57 -13.29 -1.31
N ASN A 191 -3.19 -12.32 -0.63
CA ASN A 191 -2.53 -11.23 0.12
C ASN A 191 -1.92 -10.13 -0.75
N PHE A 192 -2.20 -10.15 -2.05
CA PHE A 192 -1.98 -9.00 -2.91
C PHE A 192 -3.09 -7.98 -2.75
N ASP A 193 -2.71 -6.72 -2.68
CA ASP A 193 -3.61 -5.56 -2.72
C ASP A 193 -3.18 -4.65 -3.87
N LEU A 194 -4.14 -4.10 -4.60
CA LEU A 194 -3.91 -3.01 -5.54
C LEU A 194 -4.02 -1.69 -4.79
N THR A 195 -3.07 -0.79 -4.95
CA THR A 195 -3.05 0.49 -4.24
C THR A 195 -2.88 1.65 -5.21
N VAL A 196 -3.68 2.69 -5.01
CA VAL A 196 -3.58 3.97 -5.72
C VAL A 196 -3.54 5.06 -4.67
N ASP A 197 -2.55 5.94 -4.72
CA ASP A 197 -2.49 7.10 -3.85
C ASP A 197 -2.18 8.40 -4.60
N ALA A 198 -2.39 9.51 -3.91
CA ALA A 198 -1.96 10.84 -4.30
C ALA A 198 -1.05 11.35 -3.19
N THR A 199 0.21 11.63 -3.53
CA THR A 199 1.22 12.18 -2.62
C THR A 199 1.55 13.60 -3.02
N PHE A 200 1.31 14.56 -2.13
CA PHE A 200 1.90 15.89 -2.23
C PHE A 200 3.32 15.81 -1.62
N ALA A 201 4.33 16.14 -2.41
CA ALA A 201 5.73 16.05 -2.00
C ALA A 201 6.43 17.40 -2.16
N TYR A 202 6.89 17.96 -1.04
CA TYR A 202 7.92 18.99 -1.00
C TYR A 202 9.27 18.29 -1.04
N ARG A 203 9.99 18.42 -2.15
CA ARG A 203 11.31 17.83 -2.40
C ARG A 203 12.33 18.95 -2.47
N THR A 204 13.51 18.72 -1.93
CA THR A 204 14.56 19.73 -1.91
C THR A 204 15.93 19.08 -2.00
N TYR A 205 16.86 19.76 -2.66
CA TYR A 205 18.25 19.32 -2.77
C TYR A 205 19.19 20.53 -2.83
N ALA A 206 20.42 20.35 -2.37
CA ALA A 206 21.45 21.37 -2.42
C ALA A 206 22.43 21.07 -3.56
N PHE A 207 22.68 22.07 -4.39
CA PHE A 207 23.67 22.02 -5.44
C PHE A 207 24.85 22.91 -5.06
N GLY A 208 26.05 22.47 -5.41
CA GLY A 208 27.18 23.37 -5.49
C GLY A 208 28.18 22.95 -6.54
N ASP A 209 28.77 23.97 -7.14
CA ASP A 209 29.70 23.86 -8.25
C ASP A 209 30.91 24.78 -8.02
N SER A 210 32.05 24.36 -8.54
CA SER A 210 33.32 25.06 -8.50
C SER A 210 33.83 25.20 -9.95
N MET A 211 33.68 26.40 -10.52
CA MET A 211 34.11 26.70 -11.90
C MET A 211 35.59 27.05 -11.95
N TYR A 212 36.28 26.50 -12.94
CA TYR A 212 37.70 26.75 -13.19
C TYR A 212 37.92 27.44 -14.54
N ILE A 213 38.87 28.38 -14.57
CA ILE A 213 39.36 28.92 -15.84
C ILE A 213 40.71 28.27 -16.13
N SER A 214 40.88 27.79 -17.35
CA SER A 214 42.19 27.37 -17.84
C SER A 214 43.04 28.61 -18.12
N ALA A 215 44.13 28.77 -17.36
CA ALA A 215 45.09 29.84 -17.56
C ALA A 215 46.50 29.27 -17.44
N ASN A 216 47.22 29.18 -18.56
CA ASN A 216 48.64 28.86 -18.52
C ASN A 216 49.39 29.99 -17.78
N ARG A 217 49.97 29.69 -16.61
CA ARG A 217 50.75 30.66 -15.80
C ARG A 217 51.87 31.33 -16.58
N ALA A 218 52.38 30.69 -17.64
CA ALA A 218 53.46 31.23 -18.46
C ALA A 218 52.99 32.04 -19.68
N ASN A 219 51.75 31.86 -20.17
CA ASN A 219 51.27 32.60 -21.35
C ASN A 219 49.73 32.63 -21.46
N PRO A 220 49.05 33.67 -20.94
CA PRO A 220 47.58 33.75 -20.90
C PRO A 220 46.91 33.99 -22.28
N THR A 221 47.68 34.04 -23.37
CA THR A 221 47.20 34.25 -24.75
C THR A 221 47.38 33.04 -25.67
N GLY A 222 47.99 31.96 -25.19
CA GLY A 222 48.21 30.75 -25.99
C GLY A 222 46.94 29.91 -26.13
N LEU A 223 46.59 29.54 -27.37
CA LEU A 223 45.54 28.53 -27.62
C LEU A 223 45.94 27.22 -26.94
N ILE A 224 45.09 26.74 -26.04
CA ILE A 224 45.35 25.54 -25.23
C ILE A 224 44.97 24.29 -26.03
N THR A 225 45.94 23.43 -26.32
CA THR A 225 45.74 22.12 -26.95
C THR A 225 45.53 21.04 -25.87
N SER A 226 44.28 20.60 -25.72
CA SER A 226 43.74 19.31 -25.22
C SER A 226 44.32 18.54 -24.01
N GLU A 227 45.43 18.91 -23.38
CA GLU A 227 45.97 18.21 -22.20
C GLU A 227 46.36 19.21 -21.10
N LEU A 228 45.37 19.64 -20.31
CA LEU A 228 45.57 20.46 -19.11
C LEU A 228 45.87 19.56 -17.91
N ASN A 229 46.99 19.80 -17.24
CA ASN A 229 47.25 19.23 -15.91
C ASN A 229 46.36 19.95 -14.88
N LYS A 230 45.91 19.21 -13.85
CA LYS A 230 45.07 19.75 -12.75
C LYS A 230 45.71 20.94 -12.01
N GLU A 231 47.02 21.12 -12.12
CA GLU A 231 47.80 22.22 -11.54
C GLU A 231 47.73 23.55 -12.33
N ASP A 232 47.23 23.51 -13.58
CA ASP A 232 47.10 24.67 -14.49
C ASP A 232 45.67 25.28 -14.50
N LEU A 233 44.77 24.75 -13.66
CA LEU A 233 43.42 25.27 -13.48
C LEU A 233 43.39 26.28 -12.32
N LEU A 234 42.87 27.48 -12.58
CA LEU A 234 42.64 28.49 -11.53
C LEU A 234 41.18 28.46 -11.11
N LEU A 235 40.92 28.33 -9.80
CA LEU A 235 39.55 28.37 -9.28
C LEU A 235 39.02 29.79 -9.43
N TYR A 236 38.02 29.95 -10.27
CA TYR A 236 37.48 31.25 -10.60
C TYR A 236 36.22 31.59 -9.79
N SER A 237 35.34 30.61 -9.58
CA SER A 237 34.04 30.85 -8.96
C SER A 237 33.51 29.62 -8.23
N ASN A 238 32.82 29.84 -7.11
CA ASN A 238 32.00 28.81 -6.46
C ASN A 238 30.53 29.23 -6.49
N LEU A 239 29.66 28.35 -6.99
CA LEU A 239 28.22 28.51 -7.00
C LEU A 239 27.60 27.55 -5.99
N GLN A 240 26.57 28.00 -5.29
CA GLN A 240 25.74 27.15 -4.44
C GLN A 240 24.30 27.64 -4.46
N PHE A 241 23.35 26.71 -4.39
CA PHE A 241 21.93 27.01 -4.21
C PHE A 241 21.18 25.79 -3.66
N LYS A 242 19.96 26.02 -3.19
CA LYS A 242 19.00 24.98 -2.82
C LYS A 242 17.81 25.05 -3.75
N GLU A 243 17.49 23.94 -4.41
CA GLU A 243 16.27 23.86 -5.19
C GLU A 243 15.16 23.25 -4.36
N ASN A 244 14.00 23.91 -4.37
CA ASN A 244 12.79 23.46 -3.75
C ASN A 244 11.77 23.13 -4.84
N GLN A 245 11.08 22.01 -4.69
CA GLN A 245 10.11 21.53 -5.68
C GLN A 245 8.85 21.01 -4.98
N PHE A 246 7.69 21.39 -5.51
CA PHE A 246 6.40 20.87 -5.10
C PHE A 246 5.84 19.95 -6.18
N TRP A 247 5.59 18.70 -5.80
CA TRP A 247 5.09 17.65 -6.70
C TRP A 247 3.75 17.09 -6.22
N ILE A 248 2.94 16.66 -7.17
CA ILE A 248 1.87 15.68 -6.96
C ILE A 248 2.29 14.38 -7.64
N ASP A 249 2.43 13.32 -6.86
CA ASP A 249 2.69 11.97 -7.36
C ASP A 249 1.42 11.14 -7.29
N ILE A 250 1.10 10.43 -8.37
CA ILE A 250 -0.04 9.50 -8.44
C ILE A 250 0.48 8.10 -8.78
N PRO A 251 0.93 7.32 -7.78
CA PRO A 251 1.39 5.95 -8.00
C PRO A 251 0.25 4.93 -8.08
N LEU A 252 0.40 3.98 -8.99
CA LEU A 252 -0.34 2.73 -9.07
C LEU A 252 0.62 1.59 -8.69
N MET A 253 0.31 0.87 -7.61
CA MET A 253 1.23 -0.11 -7.03
C MET A 253 0.52 -1.42 -6.70
N LEU A 254 1.26 -2.52 -6.82
CA LEU A 254 0.86 -3.84 -6.34
C LEU A 254 1.59 -4.12 -5.03
N ARG A 255 0.84 -4.39 -3.97
CA ARG A 255 1.35 -4.63 -2.62
C ARG A 255 1.14 -6.07 -2.21
N TYR A 256 2.14 -6.67 -1.58
CA TYR A 256 2.07 -8.01 -0.98
C TYR A 256 2.16 -7.93 0.54
N ASN A 257 1.16 -8.43 1.26
CA ASN A 257 1.11 -8.41 2.72
C ASN A 257 1.54 -9.77 3.31
N VAL A 258 2.48 -9.75 4.25
CA VAL A 258 2.95 -10.93 4.97
C VAL A 258 2.09 -11.15 6.22
N THR A 259 1.25 -12.18 6.24
CA THR A 259 0.28 -12.45 7.31
C THR A 259 0.78 -13.39 8.41
N LYS A 260 2.10 -13.64 8.50
CA LYS A 260 2.67 -14.62 9.45
C LYS A 260 2.68 -14.13 10.90
N PHE A 261 2.72 -12.82 11.12
CA PHE A 261 2.87 -12.22 12.45
C PHE A 261 1.51 -11.78 13.01
N LYS A 262 1.26 -12.05 14.29
CA LYS A 262 0.03 -11.60 14.97
C LYS A 262 0.13 -10.10 15.30
N GLY A 263 -0.86 -9.31 14.89
CA GLY A 263 -0.95 -7.87 15.20
C GLY A 263 -0.06 -6.97 14.35
N LEU A 264 0.96 -7.51 13.69
CA LEU A 264 1.91 -6.81 12.84
C LEU A 264 1.86 -7.39 11.43
N LEU A 265 1.69 -6.54 10.42
CA LEU A 265 1.55 -6.95 9.02
C LEU A 265 2.61 -6.22 8.18
N PRO A 266 3.81 -6.82 8.02
CA PRO A 266 4.81 -6.31 7.08
C PRO A 266 4.27 -6.45 5.66
N TYR A 267 4.65 -5.52 4.79
CA TYR A 267 4.31 -5.55 3.39
C TYR A 267 5.44 -4.98 2.53
N VAL A 268 5.46 -5.40 1.27
CA VAL A 268 6.34 -4.87 0.22
C VAL A 268 5.48 -4.52 -0.99
N TYR A 269 5.91 -3.56 -1.79
CA TYR A 269 5.19 -3.17 -2.99
C TYR A 269 6.12 -2.62 -4.06
N ALA A 270 5.63 -2.66 -5.30
CA ALA A 270 6.24 -2.01 -6.45
C ALA A 270 5.17 -1.49 -7.41
N GLY A 271 5.50 -0.49 -8.21
CA GLY A 271 4.57 0.17 -9.10
C GLY A 271 5.21 1.26 -9.95
N VAL A 272 4.34 2.05 -10.59
CA VAL A 272 4.71 3.21 -11.42
C VAL A 272 3.90 4.41 -10.97
N ALA A 273 4.44 5.62 -11.11
CA ALA A 273 3.73 6.85 -10.79
C ALA A 273 3.81 7.86 -11.93
N ALA A 274 2.73 8.63 -12.08
CA ALA A 274 2.76 9.88 -12.80
C ALA A 274 3.12 11.00 -11.82
N ASN A 275 4.10 11.83 -12.15
CA ASN A 275 4.58 12.92 -11.31
C ASN A 275 4.28 14.26 -12.00
N PHE A 276 3.65 15.18 -11.28
CA PHE A 276 3.29 16.51 -11.78
C PHE A 276 4.00 17.57 -10.94
N LEU A 277 4.87 18.36 -11.57
CA LEU A 277 5.54 19.48 -10.93
C LEU A 277 4.57 20.65 -10.87
N LEU A 278 4.30 21.13 -9.66
CA LEU A 278 3.46 22.31 -9.42
C LEU A 278 4.28 23.59 -9.41
N HIS A 279 5.43 23.56 -8.73
CA HIS A 279 6.26 24.72 -8.51
C HIS A 279 7.70 24.31 -8.24
N ALA A 280 8.64 25.12 -8.70
CA ALA A 280 10.06 24.96 -8.43
C ALA A 280 10.76 26.33 -8.36
N ASP A 281 11.62 26.47 -7.37
CA ASP A 281 12.39 27.68 -7.09
C ASP A 281 13.79 27.34 -6.56
N LEU A 282 14.76 28.19 -6.89
CA LEU A 282 16.10 28.16 -6.34
C LEU A 282 16.17 29.18 -5.21
N THR A 283 16.73 28.79 -4.07
CA THR A 283 16.92 29.61 -2.87
C THR A 283 18.38 29.63 -2.47
N ASP A 284 18.79 30.66 -1.73
CA ASP A 284 20.18 30.84 -1.28
C ASP A 284 21.19 30.79 -2.44
N VAL A 285 20.82 31.36 -3.59
CA VAL A 285 21.68 31.36 -4.79
C VAL A 285 22.83 32.31 -4.54
N SER A 286 24.04 31.77 -4.40
CA SER A 286 25.24 32.51 -4.10
C SER A 286 26.35 32.08 -5.04
N ARG A 287 26.87 33.04 -5.80
CA ARG A 287 28.11 32.88 -6.56
C ARG A 287 29.19 33.75 -5.93
N ARG A 288 30.32 33.13 -5.58
CA ARG A 288 31.50 33.83 -5.05
C ARG A 288 32.66 33.64 -6.01
N THR A 289 33.14 34.73 -6.59
CA THR A 289 34.37 34.73 -7.38
C THR A 289 35.58 34.99 -6.50
N THR A 290 36.62 34.18 -6.67
CA THR A 290 37.89 34.31 -5.96
C THR A 290 38.98 34.68 -6.96
N PRO A 291 39.64 35.84 -6.84
CA PRO A 291 40.78 36.15 -7.68
C PRO A 291 42.00 35.35 -7.20
N GLU A 292 42.36 34.28 -7.90
CA GLU A 292 43.66 33.61 -7.72
C GLU A 292 44.70 34.23 -8.67
N GLY A 293 45.63 35.05 -8.14
CA GLY A 293 46.75 35.61 -8.91
C GLY A 293 47.32 36.94 -8.38
N ILE A 294 48.35 37.46 -9.05
CA ILE A 294 49.18 38.65 -8.71
C ILE A 294 48.38 39.96 -8.53
N ARG A 295 47.07 39.96 -8.81
CA ARG A 295 46.14 41.08 -8.59
C ARG A 295 44.99 40.72 -7.64
N ALA A 296 45.29 40.12 -6.50
CA ALA A 296 44.35 39.93 -5.38
C ALA A 296 43.77 41.27 -4.83
N GLU A 297 44.32 42.41 -5.27
CA GLU A 297 43.91 43.77 -4.88
C GLU A 297 42.56 44.23 -5.48
N LEU A 298 41.99 43.51 -6.45
CA LEU A 298 40.71 43.88 -7.09
C LEU A 298 39.46 43.42 -6.31
N GLY A 299 39.62 42.63 -5.25
CA GLY A 299 38.52 42.09 -4.45
C GLY A 299 37.69 41.05 -5.20
N GLY A 300 37.30 39.96 -4.52
CA GLY A 300 36.32 39.02 -5.08
C GLY A 300 34.92 39.66 -5.16
N GLN A 301 34.14 39.31 -6.18
CA GLN A 301 32.74 39.71 -6.28
C GLN A 301 31.82 38.56 -5.83
N SER A 302 30.79 38.88 -5.05
CA SER A 302 29.75 37.95 -4.64
C SER A 302 28.42 38.43 -5.22
N THR A 303 27.71 37.56 -5.94
CA THR A 303 26.33 37.80 -6.37
C THR A 303 25.42 36.88 -5.59
N ASN A 304 24.41 37.46 -4.94
CA ASN A 304 23.47 36.73 -4.10
C ASN A 304 22.05 37.04 -4.56
N SER A 305 21.25 36.00 -4.81
CA SER A 305 19.81 36.11 -5.04
C SER A 305 19.07 35.30 -3.98
N ALA A 306 18.05 35.92 -3.35
CA ALA A 306 17.29 35.26 -2.29
C ALA A 306 16.43 34.11 -2.83
N SER A 307 15.76 34.33 -3.97
CA SER A 307 15.02 33.30 -4.68
C SER A 307 14.95 33.56 -6.19
N ILE A 308 14.94 32.49 -6.98
CA ILE A 308 14.77 32.51 -8.45
C ILE A 308 13.74 31.43 -8.81
N VAL A 309 12.58 31.85 -9.31
CA VAL A 309 11.51 30.92 -9.75
C VAL A 309 11.89 30.28 -11.09
N ILE A 310 11.76 28.95 -11.18
CA ILE A 310 12.21 28.15 -12.35
C ILE A 310 11.12 27.24 -12.94
N SER A 311 9.92 27.16 -12.35
CA SER A 311 8.76 26.43 -12.89
C SER A 311 7.96 27.18 -13.98
N GLY A 312 8.47 28.35 -14.38
CA GLY A 312 7.84 29.27 -15.33
C GLY A 312 6.76 30.14 -14.70
N GLU A 313 6.68 31.38 -15.15
CA GLU A 313 5.79 32.43 -14.64
C GLU A 313 5.39 33.39 -15.77
N GLY A 314 4.25 34.06 -15.65
CA GLY A 314 3.75 35.01 -16.65
C GLY A 314 3.02 34.37 -17.83
N THR A 315 2.48 35.22 -18.71
CA THR A 315 1.75 34.80 -19.92
C THR A 315 2.66 34.95 -21.13
N GLU A 316 2.72 33.94 -21.99
CA GLU A 316 3.52 33.98 -23.22
C GLU A 316 3.20 35.24 -24.04
N GLY A 317 4.24 35.97 -24.46
CA GLY A 317 4.10 37.25 -25.17
C GLY A 317 4.01 38.51 -24.29
N THR A 318 4.20 38.37 -22.97
CA THR A 318 4.35 39.52 -22.05
C THR A 318 5.79 39.71 -21.60
N ASP A 319 6.18 40.93 -21.23
CA ASP A 319 7.54 41.24 -20.73
C ASP A 319 7.88 40.51 -19.42
N GLU A 320 6.88 40.00 -18.71
CA GLU A 320 7.02 39.21 -17.48
C GLU A 320 7.14 37.70 -17.73
N TYR A 321 7.06 37.24 -18.98
CA TYR A 321 7.10 35.82 -19.30
C TYR A 321 8.48 35.22 -19.02
N ARG A 322 8.49 34.22 -18.13
CA ARG A 322 9.64 33.38 -17.82
C ARG A 322 9.27 31.94 -18.14
N PRO A 323 9.86 31.31 -19.17
CA PRO A 323 9.56 29.92 -19.47
C PRO A 323 10.14 28.99 -18.40
N SER A 324 9.51 27.82 -18.22
CA SER A 324 9.92 26.83 -17.22
C SER A 324 11.22 26.14 -17.61
N LEU A 325 12.20 26.13 -16.70
CA LEU A 325 13.45 25.35 -16.82
C LEU A 325 13.26 23.89 -16.41
N ARG A 326 12.13 23.55 -15.79
CA ARG A 326 11.81 22.20 -15.33
C ARG A 326 10.72 21.56 -16.18
N THR A 327 10.81 20.25 -16.36
CA THR A 327 9.78 19.43 -17.00
C THR A 327 8.58 19.29 -16.05
N LYS A 328 7.38 19.66 -16.53
CA LYS A 328 6.16 19.67 -15.70
C LYS A 328 5.60 18.28 -15.39
N VAL A 329 5.90 17.28 -16.24
CA VAL A 329 5.39 15.92 -16.11
C VAL A 329 6.55 14.94 -16.17
N ASN A 330 6.59 14.01 -15.22
CA ASN A 330 7.53 12.89 -15.22
C ASN A 330 6.79 11.57 -14.93
N VAL A 331 7.47 10.46 -15.14
CA VAL A 331 7.03 9.13 -14.77
C VAL A 331 8.10 8.52 -13.90
N SER A 332 7.71 7.86 -12.81
CA SER A 332 8.64 7.19 -11.92
C SER A 332 8.32 5.72 -11.71
N PHE A 333 9.37 4.95 -11.43
CA PHE A 333 9.24 3.66 -10.77
C PHE A 333 9.12 3.90 -9.27
N VAL A 334 8.25 3.15 -8.60
CA VAL A 334 8.09 3.22 -7.15
C VAL A 334 8.22 1.83 -6.56
N ALA A 335 9.01 1.69 -5.50
CA ALA A 335 9.08 0.48 -4.70
C ALA A 335 9.20 0.83 -3.22
N GLY A 336 8.70 -0.03 -2.35
CA GLY A 336 8.76 0.24 -0.92
C GLY A 336 8.43 -0.96 -0.07
N ALA A 337 8.63 -0.76 1.22
CA ALA A 337 8.32 -1.71 2.26
C ALA A 337 7.78 -0.97 3.48
N GLY A 338 6.85 -1.59 4.18
CA GLY A 338 6.25 -0.99 5.36
C GLY A 338 5.68 -2.01 6.31
N ILE A 339 5.16 -1.51 7.42
CA ILE A 339 4.58 -2.31 8.48
C ILE A 339 3.25 -1.68 8.88
N LYS A 340 2.19 -2.49 8.97
CA LYS A 340 0.90 -2.10 9.55
C LYS A 340 0.77 -2.69 10.95
N PHE A 341 0.46 -1.85 11.93
CA PHE A 341 0.12 -2.20 13.30
C PHE A 341 -1.40 -2.18 13.45
N ARG A 342 -1.99 -3.30 13.85
CA ARG A 342 -3.44 -3.40 14.01
C ARG A 342 -3.91 -2.63 15.25
N LEU A 343 -4.84 -1.70 15.06
CA LEU A 343 -5.54 -0.95 16.11
C LEU A 343 -7.05 -1.16 15.96
N GLY A 344 -7.55 -2.25 16.58
CA GLY A 344 -8.93 -2.71 16.39
C GLY A 344 -9.19 -3.08 14.92
N ARG A 345 -10.15 -2.39 14.28
CA ARG A 345 -10.51 -2.57 12.86
C ARG A 345 -9.63 -1.78 11.90
N ASN A 346 -8.83 -0.87 12.43
CA ASN A 346 -8.01 0.05 11.64
C ASN A 346 -6.54 -0.32 11.82
N PHE A 347 -5.66 0.38 11.10
CA PHE A 347 -4.22 0.18 11.23
C PHE A 347 -3.50 1.51 11.37
N LEU A 348 -2.45 1.51 12.19
CA LEU A 348 -1.37 2.49 12.04
C LEU A 348 -0.34 1.89 11.08
N TYR A 349 0.33 2.71 10.29
CA TYR A 349 1.36 2.19 9.39
C TYR A 349 2.59 3.08 9.37
N ALA A 350 3.73 2.45 9.11
CA ALA A 350 4.99 3.11 8.78
C ALA A 350 5.49 2.54 7.45
N ASP A 351 5.84 3.42 6.51
CA ASP A 351 6.12 3.10 5.12
C ASP A 351 7.44 3.75 4.69
N PHE A 352 8.37 2.94 4.19
CA PHE A 352 9.58 3.39 3.52
C PHE A 352 9.44 3.19 2.01
N ARG A 353 9.53 4.29 1.26
CA ARG A 353 9.29 4.35 -0.19
C ARG A 353 10.52 4.88 -0.90
N TYR A 354 10.92 4.22 -1.98
CA TYR A 354 11.87 4.72 -2.97
C TYR A 354 11.13 5.01 -4.28
N SER A 355 11.44 6.13 -4.91
CA SER A 355 10.86 6.56 -6.18
C SER A 355 11.96 7.05 -7.10
N ARG A 356 12.04 6.51 -8.31
CA ARG A 356 13.04 6.84 -9.33
C ARG A 356 12.38 7.42 -10.56
N MET A 357 12.63 8.70 -10.85
CA MET A 357 12.14 9.33 -12.07
C MET A 357 12.86 8.77 -13.30
N PHE A 358 12.13 8.58 -14.40
CA PHE A 358 12.69 8.06 -15.64
C PHE A 358 13.15 9.16 -16.59
N LEU A 359 12.42 10.26 -16.66
CA LEU A 359 12.68 11.34 -17.61
C LEU A 359 13.60 12.40 -17.00
N ASN A 360 14.25 13.15 -17.87
CA ASN A 360 15.03 14.33 -17.50
C ASN A 360 14.14 15.39 -16.85
N ASN A 361 14.60 15.94 -15.73
CA ASN A 361 13.89 16.99 -14.99
C ASN A 361 14.08 18.38 -15.59
N VAL A 362 15.05 18.55 -16.48
CA VAL A 362 15.32 19.82 -17.17
C VAL A 362 14.56 19.90 -18.49
N ASN A 363 13.98 21.07 -18.74
CA ASN A 363 13.39 21.39 -20.04
C ASN A 363 14.50 21.83 -21.01
N LEU A 364 14.81 20.97 -21.97
CA LEU A 364 15.91 21.15 -22.93
C LEU A 364 15.77 22.45 -23.75
N ASP A 365 14.55 22.77 -24.19
CA ASP A 365 14.29 23.93 -25.06
C ASP A 365 14.50 25.27 -24.33
N ASN A 366 14.28 25.27 -23.01
CA ASN A 366 14.34 26.47 -22.18
C ASN A 366 15.61 26.55 -21.34
N ARG A 367 16.57 25.61 -21.46
CA ARG A 367 17.74 25.54 -20.57
C ARG A 367 18.48 26.88 -20.39
N TYR A 368 18.61 27.64 -21.47
CA TYR A 368 19.34 28.92 -21.50
C TYR A 368 18.42 30.15 -21.38
N SER A 369 17.13 29.98 -21.12
CA SER A 369 16.16 31.08 -21.15
C SER A 369 16.25 32.02 -19.94
N ASN A 370 16.84 31.56 -18.83
CA ASN A 370 16.96 32.35 -17.61
C ASN A 370 18.27 33.15 -17.63
N SER A 371 18.19 34.40 -18.09
CA SER A 371 19.32 35.32 -18.17
C SER A 371 19.96 35.62 -16.80
N GLU A 372 19.20 35.57 -15.71
CA GLU A 372 19.74 35.76 -14.36
C GLU A 372 20.71 34.63 -14.01
N LEU A 373 20.28 33.38 -14.20
CA LEU A 373 21.12 32.21 -13.95
C LEU A 373 22.33 32.18 -14.89
N VAL A 374 22.12 32.40 -16.19
CA VAL A 374 23.18 32.30 -17.18
C VAL A 374 24.22 33.42 -17.03
N TYR A 375 23.80 34.68 -16.94
CA TYR A 375 24.74 35.81 -16.98
C TYR A 375 25.23 36.27 -15.62
N TYR A 376 24.36 36.31 -14.59
CA TYR A 376 24.78 36.75 -13.26
C TYR A 376 25.43 35.61 -12.49
N HIS A 377 24.78 34.44 -12.46
CA HIS A 377 25.24 33.30 -11.68
C HIS A 377 26.17 32.35 -12.45
N GLY A 378 26.25 32.47 -13.78
CA GLY A 378 27.08 31.60 -14.61
C GLY A 378 26.62 30.14 -14.55
N HIS A 379 25.32 29.90 -14.35
CA HIS A 379 24.75 28.58 -14.16
C HIS A 379 23.90 28.16 -15.35
N VAL A 380 24.07 26.91 -15.76
CA VAL A 380 23.24 26.22 -16.73
C VAL A 380 22.93 24.85 -16.14
N ASP A 381 21.68 24.43 -16.16
CA ASP A 381 21.32 23.14 -15.58
C ASP A 381 21.86 21.98 -16.42
N ASN A 382 22.54 21.06 -15.74
CA ASN A 382 22.85 19.73 -16.25
C ASN A 382 21.58 18.94 -16.55
N ASP A 383 21.67 17.94 -17.42
CA ASP A 383 20.59 16.96 -17.46
C ASP A 383 20.66 16.08 -16.23
N PHE A 384 19.53 15.95 -15.55
CA PHE A 384 19.46 15.17 -14.32
C PHE A 384 18.09 14.56 -14.12
N ARG A 385 18.05 13.50 -13.33
CA ARG A 385 16.82 12.94 -12.78
C ARG A 385 16.87 12.93 -11.27
N THR A 386 15.70 12.89 -10.65
CA THR A 386 15.57 12.87 -9.20
C THR A 386 15.06 11.52 -8.72
N ASP A 387 15.86 10.93 -7.84
CA ASP A 387 15.49 9.82 -6.98
C ASP A 387 15.00 10.37 -5.64
N ASN A 388 14.04 9.70 -5.00
CA ASN A 388 13.47 10.15 -3.75
C ASN A 388 13.23 8.98 -2.80
N PHE A 389 13.70 9.14 -1.57
CA PHE A 389 13.40 8.25 -0.45
C PHE A 389 12.43 8.95 0.49
N ALA A 390 11.36 8.27 0.90
CA ALA A 390 10.37 8.83 1.82
C ALA A 390 10.10 7.86 2.97
N LEU A 391 9.97 8.40 4.18
CA LEU A 391 9.50 7.69 5.35
C LEU A 391 8.19 8.33 5.79
N THR A 392 7.10 7.59 5.67
CA THR A 392 5.73 8.06 5.95
C THR A 392 5.13 7.29 7.11
N VAL A 393 4.46 7.99 8.02
CA VAL A 393 3.65 7.38 9.09
C VAL A 393 2.21 7.86 8.92
N GLY A 394 1.25 6.97 9.15
CA GLY A 394 -0.15 7.31 8.96
C GLY A 394 -1.14 6.32 9.55
N PHE A 395 -2.39 6.51 9.16
CA PHE A 395 -3.53 5.73 9.61
C PHE A 395 -4.31 5.17 8.42
N ILE A 396 -4.76 3.93 8.56
CA ILE A 396 -5.56 3.19 7.58
C ILE A 396 -6.93 2.91 8.16
N LYS A 397 -7.95 3.50 7.55
CA LYS A 397 -9.36 3.22 7.81
C LYS A 397 -9.83 2.09 6.88
N SER A 398 -10.13 0.94 7.46
CA SER A 398 -10.62 -0.23 6.70
C SER A 398 -12.14 -0.31 6.71
N PHE A 399 -12.72 -0.57 5.53
CA PHE A 399 -14.16 -0.71 5.35
C PHE A 399 -14.51 -2.18 5.09
N TYR A 400 -15.36 -2.72 5.95
CA TYR A 400 -15.75 -4.12 5.94
C TYR A 400 -17.19 -4.27 5.49
N VAL A 401 -17.45 -5.20 4.57
CA VAL A 401 -18.80 -5.70 4.35
C VAL A 401 -18.73 -7.22 4.44
N PRO A 402 -19.47 -7.84 5.37
CA PRO A 402 -19.45 -9.28 5.54
C PRO A 402 -20.02 -9.96 4.30
N ARG A 403 -19.24 -10.85 3.71
CA ARG A 403 -19.62 -11.66 2.54
C ARG A 403 -19.27 -13.12 2.81
N LYS A 404 -20.12 -14.05 2.37
CA LYS A 404 -19.74 -15.47 2.33
C LYS A 404 -18.65 -15.68 1.30
N LYS A 405 -17.67 -16.52 1.62
CA LYS A 405 -16.63 -16.93 0.67
C LYS A 405 -17.28 -17.73 -0.44
N HIS A 406 -16.77 -17.56 -1.65
CA HIS A 406 -17.28 -18.22 -2.85
C HIS A 406 -17.41 -19.75 -2.71
N GLN A 407 -16.46 -20.40 -2.03
CA GLN A 407 -16.45 -21.86 -1.79
C GLN A 407 -17.54 -22.36 -0.82
N TYR A 408 -18.30 -21.44 -0.20
CA TYR A 408 -19.41 -21.72 0.71
C TYR A 408 -20.70 -21.01 0.27
N ASN A 409 -20.74 -20.44 -0.93
CA ASN A 409 -21.94 -19.78 -1.45
C ASN A 409 -22.85 -20.83 -2.11
N PRO A 410 -24.04 -21.12 -1.53
CA PRO A 410 -24.88 -22.21 -1.99
C PRO A 410 -25.31 -22.06 -3.44
N LEU A 411 -25.64 -20.85 -3.90
CA LEU A 411 -26.07 -20.61 -5.29
C LEU A 411 -24.99 -21.00 -6.30
N ILE A 412 -23.74 -20.69 -5.96
CA ILE A 412 -22.58 -20.97 -6.82
C ILE A 412 -22.27 -22.46 -6.84
N ILE A 413 -22.34 -23.11 -5.68
CA ILE A 413 -22.05 -24.54 -5.54
C ILE A 413 -23.13 -25.36 -6.22
N ASP A 414 -24.39 -25.02 -5.99
CA ASP A 414 -25.55 -25.65 -6.62
C ASP A 414 -25.48 -25.54 -8.15
N SER A 415 -25.14 -24.36 -8.68
CA SER A 415 -24.90 -24.18 -10.12
C SER A 415 -23.72 -25.02 -10.65
N LYS A 416 -22.63 -25.15 -9.89
CA LYS A 416 -21.49 -26.00 -10.28
C LYS A 416 -21.82 -27.49 -10.22
N TYR A 417 -22.59 -27.90 -9.22
CA TYR A 417 -22.99 -29.29 -8.99
C TYR A 417 -23.98 -29.75 -10.07
N SER A 418 -25.01 -28.96 -10.34
CA SER A 418 -25.97 -29.22 -11.43
C SER A 418 -25.29 -29.31 -12.81
N LYS A 419 -24.36 -28.41 -13.13
CA LYS A 419 -23.56 -28.49 -14.37
C LYS A 419 -22.70 -29.75 -14.44
N PHE A 420 -22.16 -30.19 -13.30
CA PHE A 420 -21.41 -31.44 -13.21
C PHE A 420 -22.31 -32.64 -13.49
N LEU A 421 -23.47 -32.74 -12.83
CA LEU A 421 -24.44 -33.81 -13.06
C LEU A 421 -24.93 -33.84 -14.52
N GLU A 422 -25.21 -32.69 -15.12
CA GLU A 422 -25.61 -32.60 -16.52
C GLU A 422 -24.54 -33.12 -17.47
N LYS A 423 -23.27 -32.76 -17.22
CA LYS A 423 -22.12 -33.26 -17.99
C LYS A 423 -22.03 -34.79 -17.92
N GLU A 424 -22.12 -35.36 -16.71
CA GLU A 424 -22.03 -36.81 -16.54
C GLU A 424 -23.26 -37.54 -17.10
N ARG A 425 -24.47 -36.99 -16.98
CA ARG A 425 -25.66 -37.54 -17.67
C ARG A 425 -25.47 -37.61 -19.18
N ASN A 426 -24.86 -36.59 -19.78
CA ASN A 426 -24.58 -36.57 -21.22
C ASN A 426 -23.49 -37.57 -21.62
N TYR A 427 -22.54 -37.86 -20.72
CA TYR A 427 -21.57 -38.95 -20.89
C TYR A 427 -22.28 -40.31 -20.88
N VAL A 428 -23.10 -40.57 -19.85
CA VAL A 428 -23.85 -41.83 -19.70
C VAL A 428 -24.77 -42.12 -20.90
N LYS A 429 -25.37 -41.10 -21.51
CA LYS A 429 -26.17 -41.26 -22.75
C LYS A 429 -25.38 -41.77 -23.95
N LYS A 430 -24.07 -41.49 -23.99
CA LYS A 430 -23.17 -41.88 -25.08
C LYS A 430 -22.44 -43.19 -24.81
N GLU A 431 -22.51 -43.69 -23.56
CA GLU A 431 -21.85 -44.92 -23.15
C GLU A 431 -22.51 -46.12 -23.83
N THR A 432 -21.70 -46.96 -24.48
CA THR A 432 -22.17 -48.15 -25.21
C THR A 432 -22.34 -49.36 -24.31
N ASP A 433 -21.62 -49.38 -23.20
CA ASP A 433 -21.63 -50.50 -22.28
C ASP A 433 -22.79 -50.40 -21.28
N GLU A 434 -23.76 -51.30 -21.41
CA GLU A 434 -25.03 -51.26 -20.69
C GLU A 434 -24.88 -51.42 -19.17
N ASP A 435 -23.94 -52.21 -18.66
CA ASP A 435 -23.81 -52.34 -17.19
C ASP A 435 -23.18 -51.10 -16.54
N LEU A 436 -22.24 -50.44 -17.23
CA LEU A 436 -21.54 -49.23 -16.77
C LEU A 436 -22.52 -48.07 -16.82
N LYS A 437 -23.30 -48.01 -17.90
CA LYS A 437 -24.42 -47.08 -18.03
C LYS A 437 -25.44 -47.26 -16.91
N ARG A 438 -25.80 -48.50 -16.53
CA ARG A 438 -26.69 -48.77 -15.38
C ARG A 438 -26.07 -48.29 -14.07
N GLU A 439 -24.82 -48.66 -13.79
CA GLU A 439 -24.10 -48.29 -12.57
C GLU A 439 -23.98 -46.77 -12.43
N LEU A 440 -23.50 -46.08 -13.47
CA LEU A 440 -23.40 -44.62 -13.48
C LEU A 440 -24.77 -43.94 -13.35
N THR A 441 -25.82 -44.48 -13.97
CA THR A 441 -27.17 -43.93 -13.82
C THR A 441 -27.69 -44.03 -12.39
N SER A 442 -27.46 -45.17 -11.72
CA SER A 442 -27.81 -45.32 -10.30
C SER A 442 -27.04 -44.33 -9.43
N THR A 443 -25.73 -44.21 -9.61
CA THR A 443 -24.89 -43.30 -8.83
C THR A 443 -25.29 -41.83 -9.03
N LEU A 444 -25.58 -41.41 -10.27
CA LEU A 444 -26.04 -40.04 -10.53
C LEU A 444 -27.39 -39.74 -9.86
N LYS A 445 -28.29 -40.72 -9.82
CA LYS A 445 -29.57 -40.58 -9.12
C LYS A 445 -29.38 -40.45 -7.60
N GLU A 446 -28.46 -41.21 -7.02
CA GLU A 446 -28.08 -41.07 -5.61
C GLU A 446 -27.49 -39.68 -5.34
N PHE A 447 -26.61 -39.19 -6.20
CA PHE A 447 -26.03 -37.85 -6.07
C PHE A 447 -27.07 -36.73 -6.12
N GLU A 448 -28.10 -36.86 -6.98
CA GLU A 448 -29.23 -35.92 -7.03
C GLU A 448 -30.06 -35.94 -5.76
N GLN A 449 -30.24 -37.11 -5.14
CA GLN A 449 -30.93 -37.25 -3.87
C GLN A 449 -30.11 -36.65 -2.71
N GLU A 450 -28.78 -36.79 -2.75
CA GLU A 450 -27.85 -36.23 -1.76
C GLU A 450 -27.60 -34.72 -1.93
N GLN A 451 -27.89 -34.14 -3.09
CA GLN A 451 -27.58 -32.74 -3.40
C GLN A 451 -28.05 -31.75 -2.32
N PRO A 452 -29.29 -31.82 -1.78
CA PRO A 452 -29.74 -30.86 -0.77
C PRO A 452 -28.92 -30.92 0.51
N SER A 453 -28.60 -32.13 1.01
CA SER A 453 -27.83 -32.31 2.25
C SER A 453 -26.37 -31.88 2.07
N LEU A 454 -25.78 -32.19 0.91
CA LEU A 454 -24.43 -31.75 0.57
C LEU A 454 -24.32 -30.21 0.51
N ILE A 455 -25.32 -29.54 -0.08
CA ILE A 455 -25.38 -28.08 -0.12
C ILE A 455 -25.51 -27.51 1.29
N GLU A 456 -26.34 -28.12 2.13
CA GLU A 456 -26.53 -27.71 3.52
C GLU A 456 -25.23 -27.83 4.33
N ASP A 457 -24.49 -28.93 4.20
CA ASP A 457 -23.19 -29.12 4.85
C ASP A 457 -22.17 -28.06 4.41
N VAL A 458 -22.21 -27.64 3.15
CA VAL A 458 -21.38 -26.55 2.67
C VAL A 458 -21.85 -25.19 3.21
N GLN A 459 -23.16 -24.96 3.32
CA GLN A 459 -23.71 -23.74 3.92
C GLN A 459 -23.32 -23.61 5.40
N LYS A 460 -23.35 -24.71 6.15
CA LYS A 460 -22.89 -24.84 7.55
C LYS A 460 -21.38 -24.72 7.67
N GLY A 461 -20.63 -24.84 6.57
CA GLY A 461 -19.17 -24.75 6.55
C GLY A 461 -18.45 -26.04 6.98
N ARG A 462 -19.17 -27.16 7.09
CA ARG A 462 -18.64 -28.49 7.44
C ARG A 462 -17.71 -29.03 6.34
N THR A 463 -18.06 -28.78 5.08
CA THR A 463 -17.21 -29.10 3.93
C THR A 463 -17.10 -27.92 2.96
N LYS A 464 -16.01 -27.89 2.17
CA LYS A 464 -15.85 -26.90 1.09
C LYS A 464 -16.57 -27.42 -0.15
N GLY A 465 -17.32 -26.57 -0.83
CA GLY A 465 -18.03 -26.98 -2.06
C GLY A 465 -17.10 -27.52 -3.15
N THR A 466 -15.84 -27.05 -3.22
CA THR A 466 -14.83 -27.60 -4.13
C THR A 466 -14.43 -29.02 -3.74
N LYS A 467 -14.12 -29.26 -2.46
CA LYS A 467 -13.73 -30.58 -1.96
C LYS A 467 -14.86 -31.59 -2.15
N MET A 468 -16.08 -31.20 -1.82
CA MET A 468 -17.29 -31.99 -2.06
C MET A 468 -17.43 -32.38 -3.53
N LEU A 469 -17.28 -31.42 -4.45
CA LEU A 469 -17.37 -31.68 -5.89
C LEU A 469 -16.23 -32.60 -6.38
N ASP A 470 -15.01 -32.41 -5.88
CA ASP A 470 -13.85 -33.22 -6.24
C ASP A 470 -14.00 -34.67 -5.77
N THR A 471 -14.54 -34.90 -4.56
CA THR A 471 -14.87 -36.24 -4.06
C THR A 471 -15.89 -36.94 -4.96
N LYS A 472 -16.99 -36.26 -5.33
CA LYS A 472 -18.02 -36.84 -6.20
C LYS A 472 -17.52 -37.11 -7.63
N LYS A 473 -16.61 -36.28 -8.15
CA LYS A 473 -15.93 -36.57 -9.42
C LYS A 473 -15.06 -37.81 -9.32
N GLN A 474 -14.31 -37.95 -8.22
CA GLN A 474 -13.43 -39.10 -8.02
C GLN A 474 -14.24 -40.41 -7.93
N GLU A 475 -15.38 -40.41 -7.22
CA GLU A 475 -16.29 -41.56 -7.17
C GLU A 475 -16.74 -42.02 -8.58
N ILE A 476 -17.07 -41.07 -9.47
CA ILE A 476 -17.45 -41.38 -10.86
C ILE A 476 -16.27 -41.89 -11.69
N GLU A 477 -15.09 -41.29 -11.53
CA GLU A 477 -13.88 -41.74 -12.24
C GLU A 477 -13.43 -43.13 -11.77
N ASP A 478 -13.61 -43.47 -10.49
CA ASP A 478 -13.32 -44.80 -9.97
C ASP A 478 -14.25 -45.86 -10.58
N ILE A 479 -15.54 -45.56 -10.76
CA ILE A 479 -16.49 -46.43 -11.47
C ILE A 479 -16.05 -46.65 -12.92
N LYS A 480 -15.70 -45.57 -13.64
CA LYS A 480 -15.21 -45.65 -15.02
C LYS A 480 -13.95 -46.50 -15.14
N ASN A 481 -12.98 -46.32 -14.22
CA ASN A 481 -11.69 -47.00 -14.27
C ASN A 481 -11.74 -48.46 -13.80
N LYS A 482 -12.64 -48.80 -12.88
CA LYS A 482 -12.79 -50.18 -12.37
C LYS A 482 -13.09 -51.16 -13.50
N ARG A 483 -13.81 -50.72 -14.54
CA ARG A 483 -14.20 -51.59 -15.65
C ARG A 483 -13.12 -51.77 -16.72
N VAL A 484 -12.33 -50.74 -17.00
CA VAL A 484 -11.17 -50.82 -17.92
C VAL A 484 -10.17 -51.90 -17.47
N LYS A 485 -10.00 -52.09 -16.16
CA LYS A 485 -9.09 -53.13 -15.61
C LYS A 485 -9.64 -54.55 -15.68
N VAL A 486 -10.95 -54.72 -15.84
CA VAL A 486 -11.57 -56.06 -15.97
C VAL A 486 -11.38 -56.58 -17.39
N GLU A 487 -11.46 -55.71 -18.41
CA GLU A 487 -11.26 -56.11 -19.81
C GLU A 487 -9.80 -56.46 -20.16
N VAL A 488 -8.81 -55.88 -19.48
CA VAL A 488 -7.38 -56.13 -19.74
C VAL A 488 -6.86 -57.43 -19.09
N ASN A 489 -7.60 -58.04 -18.14
CA ASN A 489 -7.17 -59.27 -17.46
C ASN A 489 -7.73 -60.56 -18.11
N TYR A 490 -8.32 -60.47 -19.29
CA TYR A 490 -8.72 -61.62 -20.11
C TYR A 490 -7.78 -61.78 -21.31
N GLU A 491 -6.52 -62.16 -21.06
CA GLU A 491 -5.62 -62.76 -22.07
C GLU A 491 -4.94 -64.01 -21.51
#